data_AF-A0A7J6BBK8-F1
#
_entry.id   AF-A0A7J6BBK8-F1
#
_cell.length_a   1.000
_cell.length_b   1.000
_cell.length_c   1.000
_cell.angle_alpha   90.00
_cell.angle_beta   90.00
_cell.angle_gamma   90.00
#
_symmetry.space_group_name_H-M   'P 1'
#
loop_
_entity.id
_entity.type
_entity.pdbx_description
1 polymer ?
#
loop_
_entity_poly.entity_id
_entity_poly.type
_entity_poly.pdbx_seq_one_letter_code
_entity_poly.pdbx_strand_id
1 'polypeptide(L)'
;MFSTSLLLLLAAASYVHGEELTQPASMTVQPGQSLSINCKVSYSVTSYWTAWIRQPAGKALEWIGEIYSSGGTAYSDKLKNKFSISRDAATNTITIGGQN
;
A
#
# COMPACT_ATOMS: atom_id res chain seq x y z
N MET A 1 8.62 -9.54 -48.94
CA MET A 1 8.68 -8.13 -48.52
C MET A 1 7.53 -7.91 -47.55
N PHE A 2 7.79 -7.93 -46.23
CA PHE A 2 6.72 -7.71 -45.25
C PHE A 2 6.29 -6.24 -45.33
N SER A 3 4.98 -6.02 -45.48
CA SER A 3 4.40 -4.67 -45.61
C SER A 3 4.81 -3.81 -44.42
N THR A 4 5.41 -2.65 -44.68
CA THR A 4 5.81 -1.68 -43.64
C THR A 4 4.60 -1.24 -42.80
N SER A 5 3.40 -1.26 -43.38
CA SER A 5 2.14 -1.02 -42.67
C SER A 5 1.82 -2.08 -41.61
N LEU A 6 2.24 -3.34 -41.81
CA LEU A 6 2.05 -4.42 -40.85
C LEU A 6 3.01 -4.29 -39.65
N LEU A 7 4.24 -3.81 -39.85
CA LEU A 7 5.15 -3.49 -38.74
C LEU A 7 4.70 -2.27 -37.92
N LEU A 8 4.07 -1.26 -38.56
CA LEU A 8 3.54 -0.08 -37.87
C LEU A 8 2.31 -0.38 -36.99
N LEU A 9 1.50 -1.38 -37.35
CA LEU A 9 0.33 -1.81 -36.56
C LEU A 9 0.71 -2.54 -35.26
N LEU A 10 1.86 -3.21 -35.20
CA LEU A 10 2.39 -3.80 -33.96
C LEU A 10 3.03 -2.78 -33.01
N ALA A 11 3.21 -1.53 -33.43
CA ALA A 11 3.84 -0.48 -32.62
C ALA A 11 2.86 0.26 -31.69
N ALA A 12 1.57 -0.10 -31.67
CA ALA A 12 0.62 0.38 -30.68
C ALA A 12 0.72 -0.46 -29.39
N ALA A 13 1.91 -0.57 -28.81
CA ALA A 13 2.05 -1.09 -27.45
C ALA A 13 1.51 -0.02 -26.49
N SER A 14 0.25 -0.16 -26.08
CA SER A 14 -0.34 0.63 -25.01
C SER A 14 0.54 0.51 -23.75
N TYR A 15 1.14 1.62 -23.32
CA TYR A 15 1.91 1.67 -22.08
C TYR A 15 0.96 1.56 -20.90
N VAL A 16 1.06 0.47 -20.15
CA VAL A 16 0.36 0.29 -18.87
C VAL A 16 1.32 0.70 -17.76
N HIS A 17 0.96 1.76 -17.03
CA HIS A 17 1.66 2.16 -15.81
C HIS A 17 1.01 1.48 -14.61
N GLY A 18 1.80 0.79 -13.79
CA GLY A 18 1.34 0.14 -12.58
C GLY A 18 2.23 0.51 -11.40
N GLU A 19 1.64 0.55 -10.22
CA GLU A 19 2.35 0.74 -8.96
C GLU A 19 2.43 -0.59 -8.21
N GLU A 20 3.58 -0.88 -7.62
CA GLU A 20 3.82 -2.06 -6.81
C GLU A 20 3.77 -1.71 -5.33
N LEU A 21 3.05 -2.55 -4.56
CA LEU A 21 2.99 -2.49 -3.10
C LEU A 21 3.42 -3.86 -2.55
N THR A 22 4.61 -3.92 -1.96
CA THR A 22 5.20 -5.16 -1.43
C THR A 22 5.04 -5.21 0.09
N GLN A 23 4.33 -6.22 0.60
CA GLN A 23 4.18 -6.51 2.03
C GLN A 23 4.41 -8.02 2.28
N PRO A 24 4.66 -8.45 3.52
CA PRO A 24 4.70 -9.87 3.85
C PRO A 24 3.41 -10.59 3.41
N ALA A 25 3.54 -11.75 2.75
CA ALA A 25 2.39 -12.51 2.26
C ALA A 25 1.49 -13.01 3.40
N SER A 26 2.09 -13.36 4.53
CA SER A 26 1.39 -13.77 5.74
C SER A 26 2.26 -13.53 6.96
N MET A 27 1.64 -13.20 8.08
CA MET A 27 2.30 -13.10 9.39
C MET A 27 1.40 -13.70 10.46
N THR A 28 2.01 -14.41 11.40
CA THR A 28 1.34 -14.92 12.60
C THR A 28 2.03 -14.32 13.81
N VAL A 29 1.27 -13.65 14.66
CA VAL A 29 1.75 -13.04 15.91
C VAL A 29 1.01 -13.64 17.09
N GLN A 30 1.70 -13.84 18.21
CA GLN A 30 1.06 -14.32 19.43
C GLN A 30 0.17 -13.23 20.05
N PRO A 31 -0.89 -13.60 20.79
CA PRO A 31 -1.69 -12.63 21.52
C PRO A 31 -0.82 -11.77 22.46
N GLY A 32 -1.07 -10.45 22.47
CA GLY A 32 -0.31 -9.48 23.28
C GLY A 32 1.04 -9.06 22.71
N GLN A 33 1.48 -9.64 21.59
CA GLN A 33 2.66 -9.16 20.86
C GLN A 33 2.29 -8.02 19.90
N SER A 34 3.23 -7.12 19.68
CA SER A 34 3.09 -6.06 18.69
C SER A 34 3.17 -6.64 17.27
N LEU A 35 2.29 -6.15 16.40
CA LEU A 35 2.33 -6.36 14.96
C LEU A 35 2.97 -5.15 14.29
N SER A 36 3.86 -5.37 13.34
CA SER A 36 4.41 -4.35 12.45
C SER A 36 4.45 -4.87 11.02
N ILE A 37 3.73 -4.21 10.11
CA ILE A 37 3.72 -4.54 8.69
C ILE A 37 4.36 -3.40 7.92
N ASN A 38 5.39 -3.71 7.15
CA ASN A 38 6.03 -2.77 6.23
C ASN A 38 5.48 -3.00 4.82
N CYS A 39 5.03 -1.92 4.19
CA CYS A 39 4.66 -1.87 2.79
C CYS A 39 5.67 -1.02 2.04
N LYS A 40 6.51 -1.64 1.21
CA LYS A 40 7.40 -0.92 0.29
C LYS A 40 6.62 -0.60 -0.98
N VAL A 41 6.69 0.65 -1.44
CA VAL A 41 5.93 1.09 -2.61
C VAL A 41 6.87 1.57 -3.73
N SER A 42 6.45 1.40 -4.98
CA SER A 42 7.20 1.87 -6.15
C SER A 42 7.15 3.39 -6.35
N TYR A 43 6.08 4.03 -5.89
CA TYR A 43 5.94 5.48 -5.95
C TYR A 43 6.69 6.19 -4.81
N SER A 44 6.82 7.52 -4.92
CA SER A 44 7.33 8.33 -3.82
C SER A 44 6.24 8.55 -2.77
N VAL A 45 6.48 8.11 -1.54
CA VAL A 45 5.55 8.28 -0.41
C VAL A 45 5.33 9.76 -0.03
N THR A 46 6.11 10.68 -0.58
CA THR A 46 5.93 12.13 -0.44
C THR A 46 5.13 12.76 -1.59
N SER A 47 4.73 11.98 -2.59
CA SER A 47 3.91 12.44 -3.72
C SER A 47 2.45 11.98 -3.63
N TYR A 48 2.20 10.86 -2.97
CA TYR A 48 0.87 10.27 -2.83
C TYR A 48 0.53 9.97 -1.36
N TRP A 49 -0.76 9.79 -1.10
CA TRP A 49 -1.24 9.25 0.17
C TRP A 49 -1.41 7.74 0.05
N THR A 50 -1.40 7.05 1.20
CA THR A 50 -1.57 5.60 1.25
C THR A 50 -2.42 5.23 2.44
N ALA A 51 -3.44 4.40 2.20
CA ALA A 51 -4.35 3.91 3.22
C ALA A 51 -4.10 2.45 3.59
N TRP A 52 -4.43 2.13 4.84
CA TRP A 52 -4.50 0.78 5.36
C TRP A 52 -5.96 0.37 5.58
N ILE A 53 -6.28 -0.83 5.14
CA ILE A 53 -7.58 -1.48 5.34
C ILE A 53 -7.35 -2.85 5.97
N ARG A 54 -8.36 -3.38 6.66
CA ARG A 54 -8.36 -4.76 7.16
C ARG A 54 -9.67 -5.46 6.82
N GLN A 55 -9.61 -6.78 6.75
CA GLN A 55 -10.79 -7.62 6.65
C GLN A 55 -10.72 -8.73 7.69
N PRO A 56 -11.45 -8.60 8.82
CA PRO A 56 -11.62 -9.73 9.73
C PRO A 56 -12.36 -10.88 9.03
N ALA A 57 -12.03 -12.13 9.37
CA ALA A 57 -12.68 -13.30 8.78
C ALA A 57 -14.21 -13.22 8.94
N GLY A 58 -14.93 -13.40 7.82
CA GLY A 58 -16.40 -13.31 7.78
C GLY A 58 -16.98 -11.89 7.89
N LYS A 59 -16.17 -10.84 7.79
CA LYS A 59 -16.61 -9.44 7.86
C LYS A 59 -16.28 -8.64 6.59
N ALA A 60 -16.92 -7.48 6.46
CA ALA A 60 -16.61 -6.51 5.41
C ALA A 60 -15.23 -5.86 5.63
N LEU A 61 -14.72 -5.22 4.57
CA LEU A 61 -13.53 -4.38 4.66
C LEU A 61 -13.77 -3.20 5.59
N GLU A 62 -12.80 -2.92 6.47
CA GLU A 62 -12.79 -1.78 7.37
C GLU A 62 -11.57 -0.92 7.09
N TRP A 63 -11.77 0.38 6.92
CA TRP A 63 -10.68 1.35 6.81
C TRP A 63 -10.04 1.58 8.19
N ILE A 64 -8.70 1.52 8.24
CA ILE A 64 -7.93 1.77 9.47
C ILE A 64 -7.52 3.25 9.53
N GLY A 65 -6.90 3.73 8.47
CA GLY A 65 -6.30 5.05 8.42
C GLY A 65 -5.50 5.26 7.15
N GLU A 66 -4.97 6.46 6.98
CA GLU A 66 -4.09 6.84 5.88
C GLU A 66 -3.03 7.83 6.32
N ILE A 67 -1.95 7.89 5.56
CA ILE A 67 -0.91 8.92 5.69
C ILE A 67 -0.84 9.73 4.40
N TYR A 68 -0.93 11.05 4.52
CA TYR A 68 -0.85 11.98 3.40
C TYR A 68 0.59 12.23 2.96
N SER A 69 0.77 12.74 1.75
CA SER A 69 2.06 13.19 1.23
C SER A 69 2.75 14.25 2.11
N SER A 70 1.99 15.02 2.89
CA SER A 70 2.51 15.96 3.90
C SER A 70 3.03 15.29 5.18
N GLY A 71 2.72 14.01 5.40
CA GLY A 71 3.02 13.26 6.63
C GLY A 71 1.91 13.33 7.68
N GLY A 72 0.85 14.10 7.46
CA GLY A 72 -0.36 14.07 8.30
C GLY A 72 -1.04 12.70 8.23
N THR A 73 -1.70 12.29 9.31
CA THR A 73 -2.41 11.01 9.39
C THR A 73 -3.89 11.22 9.71
N ALA A 74 -4.73 10.37 9.14
CA ALA A 74 -6.15 10.24 9.50
C ALA A 74 -6.45 8.78 9.85
N TYR A 75 -7.37 8.57 10.77
CA TYR A 75 -7.73 7.24 11.27
C TYR A 75 -9.24 7.09 11.38
N SER A 76 -9.73 5.84 11.30
CA SER A 76 -11.12 5.56 11.64
C SER A 76 -11.34 5.73 13.14
N ASP A 77 -12.48 6.30 13.51
CA ASP A 77 -12.81 6.55 14.91
C ASP A 77 -12.78 5.29 15.78
N LYS A 78 -13.10 4.14 15.18
CA LYS A 78 -13.11 2.84 15.84
C LYS A 78 -11.72 2.26 16.08
N LEU A 79 -10.72 2.64 15.28
CA LEU A 79 -9.41 1.98 15.24
C LEU A 79 -8.22 2.90 15.57
N LYS A 80 -8.45 4.21 15.70
CA LYS A 80 -7.42 5.22 16.00
C LYS A 80 -6.56 4.96 17.24
N ASN A 81 -7.06 4.19 18.21
CA ASN A 81 -6.33 3.83 19.44
C ASN A 81 -5.67 2.45 19.38
N LYS A 82 -5.75 1.75 18.24
CA LYS A 82 -5.22 0.38 18.06
C LYS A 82 -4.04 0.31 17.11
N PHE A 83 -3.94 1.27 16.19
CA PHE A 83 -2.91 1.27 15.15
C PHE A 83 -2.20 2.62 15.07
N SER A 84 -0.95 2.59 14.61
CA SER A 84 -0.17 3.75 14.23
C SER A 84 0.36 3.57 12.81
N ILE A 85 0.35 4.64 12.03
CA ILE A 85 0.87 4.67 10.66
C ILE A 85 2.05 5.63 10.61
N SER A 86 3.16 5.19 10.01
CA SER A 86 4.35 5.99 9.76
C SER A 86 4.87 5.75 8.34
N ARG A 87 5.78 6.61 7.89
CA ARG A 87 6.45 6.47 6.60
C ARG A 87 7.94 6.79 6.70
N ASP A 88 8.70 6.16 5.82
CA ASP A 88 10.10 6.47 5.53
C ASP A 88 10.21 6.89 4.06
N ALA A 89 10.50 8.17 3.84
CA ALA A 89 10.65 8.76 2.52
C ALA A 89 11.95 8.36 1.81
N ALA A 90 12.99 7.93 2.55
CA ALA A 90 14.24 7.50 1.95
C ALA A 90 14.10 6.14 1.27
N THR A 91 13.24 5.27 1.80
CA THR A 91 13.04 3.90 1.31
C THR A 91 11.70 3.68 0.60
N ASN A 92 10.84 4.71 0.55
CA ASN A 92 9.45 4.61 0.12
C ASN A 92 8.71 3.48 0.83
N THR A 93 8.83 3.44 2.16
CA THR A 93 8.19 2.43 3.00
C THR A 93 7.14 3.07 3.88
N ILE A 94 6.00 2.41 4.02
CA ILE A 94 4.92 2.80 4.92
C ILE A 94 4.72 1.66 5.89
N THR A 95 4.70 1.98 7.19
CA THR A 95 4.59 1.00 8.25
C THR A 95 3.29 1.21 8.99
N ILE A 96 2.55 0.12 9.21
CA ILE A 96 1.47 0.08 10.19
C ILE A 96 1.89 -0.78 11.39
N GLY A 97 1.82 -0.18 12.57
CA GLY A 97 2.01 -0.85 13.86
C GLY A 97 0.69 -1.02 14.60
N GLY A 98 0.59 -2.04 15.44
CA GLY A 98 -0.54 -2.25 16.35
C GLY A 98 -0.26 -3.32 17.39
N GLN A 99 -1.16 -3.51 18.35
CA GLN A 99 -1.13 -4.65 19.28
C GLN A 99 -2.18 -5.67 18.86
N ASN A 100 -1.82 -6.96 18.85
CA ASN A 100 -2.77 -8.06 18.64
C ASN A 100 -3.46 -8.46 19.95
#